data_AF-A0A7K3S8F2-F1
#
_entry.id   AF-A0A7K3S8F2-F1
#
_cell.length_a   1.000
_cell.length_b   1.000
_cell.length_c   1.000
_cell.angle_alpha   90.00
_cell.angle_beta   90.00
_cell.angle_gamma   90.00
#
_symmetry.space_group_name_H-M   'P 1'
#
loop_
_entity.id
_entity.type
_entity.pdbx_description
1 polymer ?
#
loop_
_entity_poly.entity_id
_entity_poly.type
_entity_poly.pdbx_seq_one_letter_code
_entity_poly.pdbx_strand_id
1 'polypeptide(L)'
;LAVGHYHPANGATEIGGVGTLPTARRQGLAAAVTAALATHARDHGVHTVFLAYAEDVIARVYTRLGFRPADVTLLIANQPARS
;
A
#
# COMPACT_ATOMS: atom_id res chain seq x y z
N LEU A 1 -0.20 11.78 13.08
CA LEU A 1 1.22 11.36 13.13
C LEU A 1 1.60 10.53 11.91
N ALA A 2 0.82 9.52 11.54
CA ALA A 2 0.89 8.83 10.25
C ALA A 2 -0.50 8.70 9.63
N VAL A 3 -0.55 8.52 8.32
CA VAL A 3 -1.78 8.40 7.51
C VAL A 3 -1.60 7.35 6.42
N GLY A 4 -2.72 6.89 5.87
CA GLY A 4 -2.82 5.98 4.73
C GLY A 4 -4.30 5.77 4.40
N HIS A 5 -4.62 5.31 3.20
CA HIS A 5 -5.99 5.03 2.79
C HIS A 5 -6.04 3.83 1.85
N TYR A 6 -7.25 3.31 1.66
CA TYR A 6 -7.55 2.32 0.62
C TYR A 6 -8.97 2.56 0.08
N HIS A 7 -9.21 2.15 -1.17
CA HIS A 7 -10.52 2.21 -1.80
C HIS A 7 -10.80 0.84 -2.45
N PRO A 8 -11.69 0.02 -1.87
CA PRO A 8 -11.90 -1.34 -2.36
C PRO A 8 -12.77 -1.35 -3.63
N ALA A 9 -12.42 -2.23 -4.57
CA ALA A 9 -13.21 -2.51 -5.76
C ALA A 9 -13.09 -3.99 -6.11
N ASN A 10 -14.21 -4.67 -6.35
CA ASN A 10 -14.25 -6.09 -6.74
C ASN A 10 -13.44 -7.01 -5.82
N GLY A 11 -13.43 -6.71 -4.51
CA GLY A 11 -12.69 -7.44 -3.48
C GLY A 11 -11.16 -7.31 -3.55
N ALA A 12 -10.65 -6.35 -4.32
CA ALA A 12 -9.26 -5.93 -4.32
C ALA A 12 -9.12 -4.47 -3.85
N THR A 13 -7.97 -4.10 -3.31
CA THR A 13 -7.65 -2.70 -3.01
C THR A 13 -6.15 -2.41 -3.01
N GLU A 14 -5.80 -1.19 -3.38
CA GLU A 14 -4.48 -0.62 -3.17
C GLU A 14 -4.45 0.19 -1.86
N ILE A 15 -3.44 -0.04 -1.02
CA ILE A 15 -3.12 0.88 0.07
C ILE A 15 -2.22 1.99 -0.48
N GLY A 16 -2.72 3.23 -0.41
CA GLY A 16 -2.06 4.42 -0.95
C GLY A 16 -1.90 5.53 0.09
N GLY A 17 -1.16 6.57 -0.32
CA GLY A 17 -0.98 7.81 0.47
C GLY A 17 -0.37 7.59 1.86
N VAL A 18 0.46 6.55 2.02
CA VAL A 18 1.10 6.26 3.32
C VAL A 18 2.15 7.33 3.63
N GLY A 19 2.00 7.99 4.77
CA GLY A 19 2.88 9.08 5.18
C GLY A 19 3.08 9.15 6.68
N THR A 20 4.21 9.69 7.13
CA THR A 20 4.48 9.96 8.55
C THR A 20 5.11 11.34 8.68
N LEU A 21 4.58 12.15 9.60
CA LEU A 21 5.13 13.48 9.90
C LEU A 21 6.62 13.36 10.26
N PRO A 22 7.48 14.31 9.83
CA PRO A 22 8.92 14.26 10.08
C PRO A 22 9.30 14.00 11.55
N THR A 23 8.59 14.67 12.47
CA THR A 23 8.79 14.57 13.92
C THR A 23 8.42 13.20 14.52
N ALA A 24 7.70 12.35 13.77
CA ALA A 24 7.23 11.04 14.22
C ALA A 24 7.82 9.87 13.39
N ARG A 25 8.83 10.15 12.55
CA ARG A 25 9.52 9.12 11.75
C ARG A 25 10.33 8.17 12.63
N ARG A 26 10.69 7.01 12.06
CA ARG A 26 11.52 5.95 12.69
C ARG A 26 10.88 5.31 13.94
N GLN A 27 9.57 5.42 14.08
CA GLN A 27 8.79 4.82 15.18
C GLN A 27 7.87 3.69 14.68
N GLY A 28 8.00 3.27 13.41
CA GLY A 28 7.17 2.21 12.83
C GLY A 28 5.72 2.60 12.48
N LEU A 29 5.33 3.88 12.64
CA LEU A 29 3.94 4.31 12.46
C LEU A 29 3.36 4.07 11.05
N ALA A 30 4.15 4.29 9.99
CA ALA A 30 3.71 3.97 8.62
C ALA A 30 3.40 2.47 8.46
N ALA A 31 4.24 1.61 9.03
CA ALA A 31 4.04 0.17 8.99
C ALA A 31 2.82 -0.25 9.82
N ALA A 32 2.61 0.36 10.99
CA ALA A 32 1.44 0.12 11.83
C ALA A 32 0.13 0.53 11.13
N VAL A 33 0.09 1.70 10.50
CA VAL A 33 -1.07 2.15 9.71
C VAL A 33 -1.31 1.20 8.53
N THR A 34 -0.27 0.82 7.79
CA THR A 34 -0.40 -0.11 6.66
C THR A 34 -0.98 -1.46 7.10
N ALA A 35 -0.49 -2.01 8.21
CA ALA A 35 -0.99 -3.25 8.77
C ALA A 35 -2.47 -3.14 9.19
N ALA A 36 -2.82 -2.06 9.90
CA ALA A 36 -4.19 -1.81 10.33
C ALA A 36 -5.16 -1.68 9.15
N LEU A 37 -4.78 -0.98 8.09
CA LEU A 37 -5.58 -0.86 6.86
C LEU A 37 -5.73 -2.21 6.16
N ALA A 38 -4.66 -3.01 6.07
CA ALA A 38 -4.71 -4.33 5.46
C ALA A 38 -5.61 -5.30 6.23
N THR A 39 -5.55 -5.29 7.56
CA THR A 39 -6.46 -6.06 8.41
C THR A 39 -7.90 -5.58 8.23
N HIS A 40 -8.13 -4.28 8.34
CA HIS A 40 -9.47 -3.71 8.17
C HIS A 40 -10.07 -4.04 6.79
N ALA A 41 -9.30 -3.94 5.71
CA ALA A 41 -9.76 -4.30 4.38
C ALA A 41 -10.18 -5.78 4.30
N ARG A 42 -9.38 -6.69 4.86
CA ARG A 42 -9.68 -8.14 4.89
C ARG A 42 -10.94 -8.45 5.69
N ASP A 43 -11.09 -7.82 6.84
CA ASP A 43 -12.29 -7.97 7.70
C ASP A 43 -13.57 -7.48 6.97
N HIS A 44 -13.42 -6.65 5.94
CA HIS A 44 -14.50 -6.10 5.11
C HIS A 44 -14.56 -6.70 3.69
N GLY A 45 -14.07 -7.95 3.52
CA GLY A 45 -14.29 -8.73 2.30
C GLY A 45 -13.29 -8.49 1.17
N VAL A 46 -12.21 -7.73 1.41
CA VAL A 46 -11.10 -7.61 0.47
C VAL A 46 -10.19 -8.84 0.59
N HIS A 47 -10.05 -9.60 -0.48
CA HIS A 47 -9.19 -10.78 -0.55
C HIS A 47 -7.81 -10.46 -1.14
N THR A 48 -7.71 -9.41 -1.95
CA THR A 48 -6.44 -8.96 -2.55
C THR A 48 -6.09 -7.55 -2.07
N VAL A 49 -5.04 -7.44 -1.25
CA VAL A 49 -4.49 -6.15 -0.81
C VAL A 49 -3.10 -5.99 -1.41
N PHE A 50 -2.88 -4.89 -2.12
CA PHE A 50 -1.59 -4.58 -2.75
C PHE A 50 -1.19 -3.13 -2.47
N LEU A 51 0.05 -2.81 -2.82
CA LEU A 51 0.60 -1.46 -2.78
C LEU A 51 1.73 -1.37 -3.81
N ALA A 52 1.97 -0.17 -4.32
CA ALA A 52 3.18 0.14 -5.06
C ALA A 52 4.26 0.68 -4.13
N TYR A 53 5.51 0.35 -4.44
CA TYR A 53 6.69 0.98 -3.84
C TYR A 53 7.70 1.34 -4.94
N ALA A 54 8.44 2.43 -4.73
CA ALA A 54 9.39 2.93 -5.72
C ALA A 54 10.80 2.35 -5.57
N GLU A 55 11.20 1.97 -4.36
CA GLU A 55 12.56 1.53 -4.06
C GLU A 55 12.57 0.22 -3.25
N ASP A 56 13.50 -0.68 -3.55
CA ASP A 56 13.64 -1.98 -2.87
C ASP A 56 13.91 -1.86 -1.37
N VAL A 57 14.53 -0.76 -0.94
CA VAL A 57 14.72 -0.48 0.49
C VAL A 57 13.38 -0.36 1.23
N ILE A 58 12.36 0.15 0.54
CA ILE A 58 10.99 0.28 1.05
C ILE A 58 10.26 -1.07 1.00
N ALA A 59 10.56 -1.92 0.01
CA ALA A 59 10.00 -3.27 -0.08
C ALA A 59 10.17 -4.05 1.22
N ARG A 60 11.35 -3.94 1.86
CA ARG A 60 11.68 -4.60 3.15
C ARG A 60 10.76 -4.20 4.31
N VAL A 61 10.15 -3.01 4.27
CA VAL A 61 9.16 -2.61 5.27
C VAL A 61 7.89 -3.44 5.09
N TYR A 62 7.43 -3.55 3.85
CA TYR A 62 6.20 -4.28 3.53
C TYR A 62 6.37 -5.81 3.62
N THR A 63 7.56 -6.35 3.33
CA THR A 63 7.81 -7.79 3.51
C THR A 63 7.63 -8.24 4.96
N ARG A 64 8.03 -7.39 5.93
CA ARG A 64 7.80 -7.65 7.37
C ARG A 64 6.33 -7.64 7.76
N LEU A 65 5.47 -7.03 6.93
CA LEU A 65 4.01 -7.01 7.10
C LEU A 65 3.32 -8.17 6.35
N GLY A 66 4.08 -9.09 5.76
CA GLY A 66 3.55 -10.24 5.03
C GLY A 66 3.20 -9.94 3.56
N PHE A 67 3.56 -8.76 3.04
CA PHE A 67 3.49 -8.51 1.59
C PHE A 67 4.61 -9.29 0.90
N ARG A 68 4.30 -9.84 -0.25
CA ARG A 68 5.29 -10.41 -1.17
C ARG A 68 5.43 -9.49 -2.38
N PRO A 69 6.63 -9.31 -2.93
CA PRO A 69 6.78 -8.60 -4.20
C PRO A 69 5.92 -9.29 -5.27
N ALA A 70 5.26 -8.49 -6.09
CA ALA A 70 4.75 -8.95 -7.36
C ALA A 70 5.90 -8.78 -8.38
N ASP A 71 6.17 -9.80 -9.20
CA ASP A 71 7.25 -9.76 -10.20
C ASP A 71 7.05 -8.69 -11.30
N VAL A 72 5.95 -7.93 -11.25
CA VAL A 72 5.66 -6.79 -12.12
C VAL A 72 4.93 -5.69 -11.36
N THR A 73 5.36 -4.44 -11.54
CA THR A 73 4.55 -3.25 -11.25
C THR A 73 3.73 -2.93 -12.50
N LEU A 74 2.42 -3.16 -12.46
CA LEU A 74 1.54 -2.96 -13.61
C LEU A 74 1.00 -1.52 -13.65
N LEU A 75 1.47 -0.73 -14.61
CA LEU A 75 0.93 0.59 -14.92
C LEU A 75 -0.07 0.46 -16.08
N ILE A 76 -1.35 0.71 -15.83
CA ILE A 76 -2.39 0.72 -16.88
C ILE A 76 -2.84 2.16 -17.12
N ALA A 77 -2.73 2.61 -18.37
CA ALA A 77 -3.33 3.84 -18.84
C ALA A 77 -4.43 3.50 -19.86
N ASN A 78 -5.68 3.88 -19.56
CA ASN A 78 -6.82 3.71 -20.47
C ASN A 78 -7.10 4.98 -21.29
N GLN A 79 -6.10 5.84 -21.46
CA GLN A 79 -6.24 7.07 -22.25
C GLN A 79 -5.68 6.84 -23.66
N PRO A 80 -6.27 7.42 -24.71
CA PRO A 80 -5.67 7.38 -26.03
C PRO A 80 -4.29 8.05 -25.98
N ALA A 81 -3.31 7.50 -26.70
CA ALA A 81 -1.98 8.09 -26.81
C ALA A 81 -2.12 9.55 -27.27
N ARG A 82 -1.50 10.49 -26.55
CA ARG A 82 -1.47 11.89 -27.00
C ARG A 82 -0.64 11.95 -28.30
N SER A 83 -1.26 12.43 -29.37
CA SER A 83 -0.58 12.81 -30.62
C SER A 83 0.30 14.04 -30.44
#